data_AF-A0A951D1T8-F1
#
_entry.id   AF-A0A951D1T8-F1
#
_cell.length_a   1.000
_cell.length_b   1.000
_cell.length_c   1.000
_cell.angle_alpha   90.00
_cell.angle_beta   90.00
_cell.angle_gamma   90.00
#
_symmetry.space_group_name_H-M   'P 1'
#
loop_
_entity.id
_entity.type
_entity.pdbx_description
1 polymer ?
#
loop_
_entity_poly.entity_id
_entity_poly.type
_entity_poly.pdbx_seq_one_letter_code
_entity_poly.pdbx_strand_id
1 'polypeptide(L)'
;MTVQTRESPVHDGQHVVQFYDHDRDLVRAVGDYLTRALTEGAVAIVIATDEHRLAFEEDLVRAGIDASRAAADGTVQWLDAEQTLSSIMDAGLPDRAAFRRVVGGIVRRAGATGRPVRAYGEMVSLLWDAGNVPAAIELEKLWNELGQELRFALWCAYHSTSTAGAEHADAVHEVCRLHTAVMDEAAAGFRASPDAPFAARHFVASLLERRPYGARAPVDDAQLVVSELATNSVVHAGTPFSVSVRCDGTAIRIAVHDRSPREPIVRAAGPTARSGRGLRLVAAVARNWGVETAPDGKTVWAELSLG
;
A
#
# COMPACT_ATOMS: atom_id res chain seq x y z
N MET A 1 -16.82 -21.66 -6.05
CA MET A 1 -15.65 -20.77 -6.05
C MET A 1 -15.92 -19.69 -5.03
N THR A 2 -15.37 -19.82 -3.84
CA THR A 2 -15.54 -18.84 -2.77
C THR A 2 -14.52 -17.73 -3.04
N VAL A 3 -14.98 -16.60 -3.58
CA VAL A 3 -14.18 -15.38 -3.62
C VAL A 3 -13.95 -15.01 -2.17
N GLN A 4 -12.75 -15.26 -1.66
CA GLN A 4 -12.29 -14.72 -0.39
C GLN A 4 -12.32 -13.19 -0.56
N THR A 5 -13.39 -12.56 -0.09
CA THR A 5 -13.47 -11.12 0.05
C THR A 5 -12.43 -10.72 1.09
N ARG A 6 -11.19 -10.47 0.67
CA ARG A 6 -10.22 -9.70 1.44
C ARG A 6 -10.94 -8.42 1.88
N GLU A 7 -10.91 -8.02 3.15
CA GLU A 7 -11.49 -6.75 3.60
C GLU A 7 -10.99 -5.58 2.73
N SER A 8 -11.79 -4.50 2.59
CA SER A 8 -11.33 -3.31 1.87
C SER A 8 -10.16 -2.75 2.66
N PRO A 9 -8.95 -2.63 2.07
CA PRO A 9 -7.81 -2.12 2.82
C PRO A 9 -7.97 -0.63 3.18
N VAL A 10 -9.00 0.03 2.62
CA VAL A 10 -9.31 1.43 2.86
C VAL A 10 -10.72 1.59 3.43
N HIS A 11 -10.78 2.16 4.62
CA HIS A 11 -11.97 2.47 5.40
C HIS A 11 -12.30 3.98 5.35
N ASP A 12 -13.49 4.35 5.82
CA ASP A 12 -13.88 5.76 5.97
C ASP A 12 -12.86 6.56 6.77
N GLY A 13 -12.53 7.77 6.29
CA GLY A 13 -11.60 8.67 6.98
C GLY A 13 -10.13 8.31 6.79
N GLN A 14 -9.81 7.24 6.05
CA GLN A 14 -8.43 6.92 5.70
C GLN A 14 -7.97 7.69 4.48
N HIS A 15 -6.71 8.16 4.57
CA HIS A 15 -5.93 8.66 3.46
C HIS A 15 -4.79 7.67 3.23
N VAL A 16 -4.76 7.00 2.08
CA VAL A 16 -3.79 5.94 1.78
C VAL A 16 -2.95 6.28 0.56
N VAL A 17 -1.70 5.84 0.57
CA VAL A 17 -0.78 6.00 -0.57
C VAL A 17 -0.33 4.66 -1.11
N GLN A 18 -0.32 4.50 -2.43
CA GLN A 18 0.29 3.36 -3.13
C GLN A 18 1.52 3.80 -3.91
N PHE A 19 2.60 3.03 -3.80
CA PHE A 19 3.74 3.12 -4.73
C PHE A 19 3.67 1.94 -5.68
N TYR A 20 3.57 2.19 -6.99
CA TYR A 20 3.36 1.13 -7.99
C TYR A 20 4.51 1.09 -9.01
N ASP A 21 4.86 -0.10 -9.50
CA ASP A 21 5.94 -0.30 -10.49
C ASP A 21 5.43 -0.28 -11.94
N HIS A 22 4.17 -0.66 -12.13
CA HIS A 22 3.53 -0.80 -13.43
C HIS A 22 2.07 -0.35 -13.36
N ASP A 23 1.55 0.30 -14.40
CA ASP A 23 0.18 0.82 -14.42
C ASP A 23 -0.87 -0.29 -14.22
N ARG A 24 -0.61 -1.51 -14.68
CA ARG A 24 -1.50 -2.66 -14.42
C ARG A 24 -1.71 -2.93 -12.93
N ASP A 25 -0.70 -2.64 -12.09
CA ASP A 25 -0.77 -2.86 -10.65
C ASP A 25 -1.60 -1.76 -9.98
N LEU A 26 -1.49 -0.52 -10.47
CA LEU A 26 -2.34 0.59 -10.09
C LEU A 26 -3.80 0.34 -10.51
N VAL A 27 -4.03 0.04 -11.79
CA VAL A 27 -5.35 -0.24 -12.38
C VAL A 27 -6.07 -1.33 -11.60
N ARG A 28 -5.37 -2.42 -11.27
CA ARG A 28 -5.94 -3.48 -10.46
C ARG A 28 -6.31 -3.02 -9.04
N ALA A 29 -5.40 -2.34 -8.35
CA ALA A 29 -5.62 -1.95 -6.95
C ALA A 29 -6.74 -0.89 -6.83
N VAL A 30 -6.71 0.13 -7.67
CA VAL A 30 -7.71 1.20 -7.71
C VAL A 30 -9.02 0.67 -8.30
N GLY A 31 -8.98 -0.20 -9.31
CA GLY A 31 -10.17 -0.87 -9.86
C GLY A 31 -10.92 -1.71 -8.81
N ASP A 32 -10.20 -2.48 -7.99
CA ASP A 32 -10.76 -3.19 -6.84
C ASP A 32 -11.37 -2.21 -5.82
N TYR A 33 -10.68 -1.10 -5.52
CA TYR A 33 -11.17 -0.05 -4.61
C TYR A 33 -12.47 0.60 -5.11
N LEU A 34 -12.53 0.98 -6.39
CA LEU A 34 -13.70 1.59 -7.02
C LEU A 34 -14.87 0.60 -7.16
N THR A 35 -14.59 -0.64 -7.55
CA THR A 35 -15.60 -1.70 -7.67
C THR A 35 -16.32 -1.90 -6.34
N ARG A 36 -15.57 -1.93 -5.24
CA ARG A 36 -16.13 -2.07 -3.90
C ARG A 36 -16.91 -0.84 -3.47
N ALA A 37 -16.36 0.35 -3.70
CA ALA A 37 -17.05 1.61 -3.43
C ALA A 37 -18.46 1.61 -4.05
N LEU A 38 -18.57 1.23 -5.32
CA LEU A 38 -19.84 1.23 -6.04
C LEU A 38 -20.77 0.10 -5.61
N THR A 39 -20.23 -1.09 -5.35
CA THR A 39 -21.01 -2.24 -4.85
C THR A 39 -21.58 -1.99 -3.46
N GLU A 40 -20.84 -1.28 -2.60
CA GLU A 40 -21.24 -0.90 -1.24
C GLU A 40 -22.12 0.37 -1.21
N GLY A 41 -22.42 0.95 -2.37
CA GLY A 41 -23.28 2.12 -2.49
C GLY A 41 -22.62 3.43 -2.06
N ALA A 42 -21.28 3.53 -2.08
CA ALA A 42 -20.57 4.80 -1.95
C ALA A 42 -20.65 5.66 -3.22
N VAL A 43 -20.29 6.94 -3.11
CA VAL A 43 -20.00 7.82 -4.26
C VAL A 43 -18.50 7.83 -4.49
N ALA A 44 -18.08 7.50 -5.71
CA ALA A 44 -16.70 7.54 -6.14
C ALA A 44 -16.36 8.88 -6.81
N ILE A 45 -15.25 9.49 -6.43
CA ILE A 45 -14.66 10.66 -7.08
C ILE A 45 -13.31 10.22 -7.64
N VAL A 46 -13.10 10.34 -8.93
CA VAL A 46 -11.87 9.89 -9.60
C VAL A 46 -11.26 11.08 -10.30
N ILE A 47 -10.14 11.57 -9.77
CA ILE A 47 -9.33 12.63 -10.37
C ILE A 47 -8.09 11.96 -10.96
N ALA A 48 -8.14 11.64 -12.25
CA ALA A 48 -7.14 10.82 -12.93
C ALA A 48 -6.75 11.43 -14.28
N THR A 49 -5.59 11.04 -14.80
CA THR A 49 -5.23 11.31 -16.21
C THR A 49 -6.20 10.57 -17.14
N ASP A 50 -6.30 11.04 -18.39
CA ASP A 50 -7.19 10.40 -19.38
C ASP A 50 -6.84 8.92 -19.62
N GLU A 51 -5.55 8.57 -19.58
CA GLU A 51 -5.07 7.20 -19.74
C GLU A 51 -5.56 6.30 -18.59
N HIS A 52 -5.32 6.69 -17.34
CA HIS A 52 -5.77 5.91 -16.19
C HIS A 52 -7.29 5.90 -16.05
N ARG A 53 -7.98 6.99 -16.38
CA ARG A 53 -9.45 7.04 -16.41
C ARG A 53 -10.02 5.94 -17.30
N LEU A 54 -9.55 5.84 -18.55
CA LEU A 54 -10.01 4.82 -19.49
C LEU A 54 -9.71 3.41 -18.96
N ALA A 55 -8.53 3.18 -18.38
CA ALA A 55 -8.17 1.89 -17.81
C ALA A 55 -9.05 1.49 -16.61
N PHE A 56 -9.40 2.43 -15.72
CA PHE A 56 -10.32 2.18 -14.61
C PHE A 56 -11.75 1.92 -15.11
N GLU A 57 -12.23 2.65 -16.12
CA GLU A 57 -13.53 2.40 -16.75
C GLU A 57 -13.62 0.98 -17.31
N GLU A 58 -12.59 0.53 -18.03
CA GLU A 58 -12.51 -0.84 -18.56
C GLU A 58 -12.53 -1.90 -17.45
N ASP A 59 -11.84 -1.65 -16.33
CA ASP A 59 -11.82 -2.58 -15.21
C ASP A 59 -13.17 -2.66 -14.48
N LEU A 60 -13.86 -1.52 -14.31
CA LEU A 60 -15.23 -1.49 -13.78
C LEU A 60 -16.20 -2.29 -14.67
N VAL A 61 -16.10 -2.14 -16.00
CA VAL A 61 -16.91 -2.93 -16.95
C VAL A 61 -16.61 -4.41 -16.82
N ARG A 62 -15.34 -4.80 -16.66
CA ARG A 62 -14.94 -6.20 -16.42
C ARG A 62 -15.49 -6.75 -15.11
N ALA A 63 -15.66 -5.90 -14.09
CA ALA A 63 -16.30 -6.23 -12.83
C ALA A 63 -17.85 -6.26 -12.90
N GLY A 64 -18.44 -5.98 -14.07
CA GLY A 64 -19.89 -5.98 -14.27
C GLY A 64 -20.58 -4.67 -13.83
N ILE A 65 -19.82 -3.60 -13.62
CA ILE A 65 -20.32 -2.27 -13.28
C ILE A 65 -20.46 -1.44 -14.55
N ASP A 66 -21.65 -0.90 -14.78
CA ASP A 66 -21.90 0.04 -15.88
C ASP A 66 -21.38 1.44 -15.49
N ALA A 67 -20.14 1.74 -15.87
CA ALA A 67 -19.48 3.01 -15.60
C ALA A 67 -20.22 4.22 -16.21
N SER A 68 -20.89 4.03 -17.35
CA SER A 68 -21.65 5.10 -18.01
C SER A 68 -22.90 5.46 -17.21
N ARG A 69 -23.64 4.45 -16.75
CA ARG A 69 -24.79 4.65 -15.85
C ARG A 69 -24.35 5.27 -14.53
N ALA A 70 -23.24 4.78 -13.97
CA ALA A 70 -22.69 5.27 -12.72
C ALA A 70 -22.26 6.75 -12.79
N ALA A 71 -21.73 7.17 -13.95
CA ALA A 71 -21.45 8.58 -14.22
C ALA A 71 -22.75 9.40 -14.35
N ALA A 72 -23.74 8.88 -15.08
CA ALA A 72 -25.00 9.58 -15.34
C ALA A 72 -25.85 9.81 -14.08
N ASP A 73 -25.83 8.89 -13.12
CA ASP A 73 -26.52 9.03 -11.83
C ASP A 73 -25.67 9.67 -10.73
N GLY A 74 -24.42 10.04 -11.05
CA GLY A 74 -23.49 10.71 -10.13
C GLY A 74 -22.90 9.81 -9.04
N THR A 75 -23.06 8.49 -9.14
CA THR A 75 -22.38 7.53 -8.26
C THR A 75 -20.88 7.47 -8.53
N VAL A 76 -20.43 7.81 -9.74
CA VAL A 76 -19.03 8.07 -10.08
C VAL A 76 -18.89 9.46 -10.68
N GLN A 77 -17.87 10.21 -10.26
CA GLN A 77 -17.51 11.50 -10.83
C GLN A 77 -16.09 11.41 -11.38
N TRP A 78 -15.96 11.48 -12.71
CA TRP A 78 -14.67 11.50 -13.41
C TRP A 78 -14.22 12.95 -13.62
N LEU A 79 -13.00 13.25 -13.19
CA LEU A 79 -12.37 14.55 -13.35
C LEU A 79 -10.97 14.36 -13.95
N ASP A 80 -10.62 15.21 -14.91
CA ASP A 80 -9.27 15.25 -15.47
C ASP A 80 -8.28 15.81 -14.45
N ALA A 81 -7.21 15.07 -14.18
CA ALA A 81 -6.23 15.42 -13.16
C ALA A 81 -5.42 16.67 -13.52
N GLU A 82 -5.01 16.84 -14.78
CA GLU A 82 -4.21 17.99 -15.22
C GLU A 82 -5.03 19.28 -15.14
N GLN A 83 -6.27 19.26 -15.62
CA GLN A 83 -7.18 20.39 -15.59
C GLN A 83 -7.57 20.75 -14.14
N THR A 84 -7.86 19.74 -13.31
CA THR A 84 -8.20 19.97 -11.91
C THR A 84 -7.03 20.58 -11.17
N LEU A 85 -5.83 20.03 -11.36
CA LEU A 85 -4.60 20.54 -10.77
C LEU A 85 -4.34 21.97 -11.22
N SER A 86 -4.35 22.25 -12.54
CA SER A 86 -4.14 23.59 -13.09
C SER A 86 -5.09 24.63 -12.49
N SER A 87 -6.34 24.26 -12.21
CA SER A 87 -7.35 25.16 -11.61
C SER A 87 -7.11 25.53 -10.14
N ILE A 88 -6.20 24.82 -9.46
CA ILE A 88 -5.86 25.03 -8.06
C ILE A 88 -4.40 25.48 -7.84
N MET A 89 -3.61 25.62 -8.90
CA MET A 89 -2.21 26.05 -8.79
C MET A 89 -2.08 27.57 -8.90
N ASP A 90 -1.25 28.16 -8.04
CA ASP A 90 -0.81 29.55 -8.12
C ASP A 90 0.69 29.64 -7.82
N ALA A 91 1.43 30.37 -8.63
CA ALA A 91 2.89 30.55 -8.49
C ALA A 91 3.69 29.26 -8.24
N GLY A 92 3.25 28.12 -8.81
CA GLY A 92 3.93 26.83 -8.67
C GLY A 92 3.60 26.05 -7.40
N LEU A 93 2.65 26.50 -6.58
CA LEU A 93 2.15 25.77 -5.40
C LEU A 93 0.62 25.66 -5.47
N PRO A 94 0.01 24.65 -4.81
CA PRO A 94 -1.44 24.58 -4.71
C PRO A 94 -1.96 25.71 -3.81
N ASP A 95 -2.86 26.54 -4.35
CA ASP A 95 -3.56 27.57 -3.59
C ASP A 95 -4.67 26.95 -2.72
N ARG A 96 -4.62 27.22 -1.42
CA ARG A 96 -5.54 26.67 -0.42
C ARG A 96 -6.99 27.08 -0.69
N ALA A 97 -7.23 28.33 -1.09
CA ALA A 97 -8.58 28.82 -1.32
C ALA A 97 -9.20 28.21 -2.58
N ALA A 98 -8.41 28.10 -3.65
CA ALA A 98 -8.78 27.43 -4.89
C ALA A 98 -9.05 25.94 -4.65
N PHE A 99 -8.16 25.23 -3.94
CA PHE A 99 -8.36 23.83 -3.56
C PHE A 99 -9.68 23.62 -2.79
N ARG A 100 -9.93 24.41 -1.75
CA ARG A 100 -11.17 24.32 -0.95
C ARG A 100 -12.42 24.58 -1.80
N ARG A 101 -12.34 25.53 -2.74
CA ARG A 101 -13.44 25.88 -3.64
C ARG A 101 -13.71 24.78 -4.67
N VAL A 102 -12.67 24.27 -5.32
CA VAL A 102 -12.76 23.30 -6.42
C VAL A 102 -12.91 21.87 -5.85
N VAL A 103 -11.84 21.31 -5.31
CA VAL A 103 -11.80 19.93 -4.79
C VAL A 103 -12.73 19.77 -3.60
N GLY A 104 -12.65 20.68 -2.63
CA GLY A 104 -13.57 20.66 -1.48
C GLY A 104 -15.03 20.83 -1.89
N GLY A 105 -15.31 21.56 -2.98
CA GLY A 105 -16.65 21.69 -3.54
C GLY A 105 -17.19 20.38 -4.12
N ILE A 106 -16.34 19.62 -4.80
CA ILE A 106 -16.67 18.30 -5.36
C ILE A 106 -16.99 17.32 -4.23
N VAL A 107 -16.11 17.20 -3.24
CA VAL A 107 -16.29 16.30 -2.09
C VAL A 107 -17.55 16.66 -1.29
N ARG A 108 -17.82 17.96 -1.04
CA ARG A 108 -19.05 18.41 -0.36
C ARG A 108 -20.32 18.00 -1.10
N ARG A 109 -20.35 18.15 -2.44
CA ARG A 109 -21.52 17.74 -3.24
C ARG A 109 -21.73 16.22 -3.21
N ALA A 110 -20.66 15.44 -3.29
CA ALA A 110 -20.74 13.98 -3.16
C ALA A 110 -21.27 13.56 -1.78
N GLY A 111 -20.73 14.17 -0.70
CA GLY A 111 -21.15 13.88 0.68
C GLY A 111 -22.58 14.31 1.01
N ALA A 112 -23.11 15.33 0.34
CA ALA A 112 -24.50 15.79 0.53
C ALA A 112 -25.55 14.73 0.17
N THR A 113 -25.17 13.67 -0.54
CA THR A 113 -26.04 12.51 -0.83
C THR A 113 -26.30 11.64 0.40
N GLY A 114 -25.54 11.82 1.50
CA GLY A 114 -25.58 10.97 2.70
C GLY A 114 -24.86 9.63 2.53
N ARG A 115 -24.28 9.36 1.36
CA ARG A 115 -23.54 8.14 1.06
C ARG A 115 -22.05 8.30 1.42
N PRO A 116 -21.34 7.22 1.77
CA PRO A 116 -19.89 7.28 1.94
C PRO A 116 -19.21 7.81 0.68
N VAL A 117 -18.12 8.57 0.84
CA VAL A 117 -17.34 9.10 -0.29
C VAL A 117 -16.00 8.39 -0.37
N ARG A 118 -15.62 7.99 -1.58
CA ARG A 118 -14.37 7.30 -1.91
C ARG A 118 -13.68 8.07 -3.03
N ALA A 119 -12.50 8.58 -2.79
CA ALA A 119 -11.77 9.43 -3.72
C ALA A 119 -10.47 8.75 -4.16
N TYR A 120 -10.15 8.87 -5.45
CA TYR A 120 -8.83 8.62 -6.00
C TYR A 120 -8.28 9.92 -6.59
N GLY A 121 -7.01 10.22 -6.31
CA GLY A 121 -6.35 11.44 -6.77
C GLY A 121 -4.95 11.19 -7.33
N GLU A 122 -4.76 11.53 -8.61
CA GLU A 122 -3.48 11.37 -9.32
C GLU A 122 -2.66 12.67 -9.40
N MET A 123 -3.24 13.81 -9.01
CA MET A 123 -2.62 15.13 -9.09
C MET A 123 -1.27 15.22 -8.37
N VAL A 124 -1.11 14.50 -7.26
CA VAL A 124 0.14 14.47 -6.49
C VAL A 124 1.27 13.76 -7.24
N SER A 125 0.95 12.71 -8.03
CA SER A 125 1.92 12.07 -8.92
C SER A 125 2.36 13.04 -10.02
N LEU A 126 1.42 13.75 -10.65
CA LEU A 126 1.73 14.72 -11.72
C LEU A 126 2.71 15.80 -11.24
N LEU A 127 2.51 16.34 -10.03
CA LEU A 127 3.42 17.32 -9.43
C LEU A 127 4.80 16.73 -9.17
N TRP A 128 4.85 15.49 -8.69
CA TRP A 128 6.10 14.79 -8.40
C TRP A 128 6.88 14.49 -9.69
N ASP A 129 6.22 13.96 -10.71
CA ASP A 129 6.80 13.63 -12.01
C ASP A 129 7.31 14.88 -12.74
N ALA A 130 6.69 16.05 -12.49
CA ALA A 130 7.17 17.36 -12.94
C ALA A 130 8.36 17.91 -12.12
N GLY A 131 8.85 17.18 -11.12
CA GLY A 131 9.94 17.60 -10.23
C GLY A 131 9.53 18.60 -9.14
N ASN A 132 8.23 18.88 -8.99
CA ASN A 132 7.72 19.81 -7.99
C ASN A 132 7.24 19.08 -6.73
N VAL A 133 8.19 18.38 -6.09
CA VAL A 133 7.99 17.66 -4.83
C VAL A 133 7.39 18.54 -3.73
N PRO A 134 7.80 19.81 -3.52
CA PRO A 134 7.18 20.66 -2.51
C PRO A 134 5.68 20.87 -2.73
N ALA A 135 5.25 21.10 -3.98
CA ALA A 135 3.83 21.25 -4.29
C ALA A 135 3.04 19.96 -4.05
N ALA A 136 3.62 18.79 -4.36
CA ALA A 136 2.98 17.50 -4.08
C ALA A 136 2.73 17.34 -2.57
N ILE A 137 3.74 17.59 -1.74
CA ILE A 137 3.62 17.54 -0.27
C ILE A 137 2.59 18.55 0.26
N GLU A 138 2.57 19.78 -0.27
CA GLU A 138 1.55 20.76 0.13
C GLU A 138 0.13 20.32 -0.27
N LEU A 139 -0.04 19.67 -1.43
CA LEU A 139 -1.32 19.12 -1.85
C LEU A 139 -1.78 17.99 -0.93
N GLU A 140 -0.89 17.13 -0.45
CA GLU A 140 -1.21 16.10 0.55
C GLU A 140 -1.70 16.71 1.88
N LYS A 141 -1.08 17.82 2.31
CA LYS A 141 -1.52 18.55 3.50
C LYS A 141 -2.92 19.13 3.31
N LEU A 142 -3.22 19.68 2.14
CA LEU A 142 -4.55 20.21 1.82
C LEU A 142 -5.63 19.10 1.80
N TRP A 143 -5.30 17.90 1.30
CA TRP A 143 -6.17 16.74 1.39
C TRP A 143 -6.44 16.34 2.84
N ASN A 144 -5.41 16.31 3.69
CA ASN A 144 -5.55 16.02 5.11
C ASN A 144 -6.41 17.06 5.85
N GLU A 145 -6.21 18.35 5.57
CA GLU A 145 -7.07 19.41 6.11
C GLU A 145 -8.53 19.20 5.68
N LEU A 146 -8.78 18.85 4.42
CA LEU A 146 -10.13 18.56 3.93
C LEU A 146 -10.73 17.33 4.60
N GLY A 147 -9.94 16.28 4.84
CA GLY A 147 -10.36 15.05 5.54
C GLY A 147 -10.70 15.27 7.01
N GLN A 148 -10.16 16.31 7.64
CA GLN A 148 -10.57 16.74 8.98
C GLN A 148 -11.92 17.46 8.97
N GLU A 149 -12.28 18.12 7.88
CA GLU A 149 -13.54 18.87 7.72
C GLU A 149 -14.68 17.99 7.16
N LEU A 150 -14.36 17.04 6.30
CA LEU A 150 -15.32 16.21 5.55
C LEU A 150 -14.99 14.73 5.68
N ARG A 151 -16.02 13.89 5.80
CA ARG A 151 -15.84 12.44 5.86
C ARG A 151 -15.76 11.84 4.45
N PHE A 152 -14.57 11.43 4.06
CA PHE A 152 -14.30 10.63 2.86
C PHE A 152 -13.08 9.74 3.10
N ALA A 153 -12.84 8.77 2.22
CA ALA A 153 -11.56 8.08 2.14
C ALA A 153 -10.86 8.46 0.84
N LEU A 154 -9.54 8.53 0.86
CA LEU A 154 -8.72 8.97 -0.26
C LEU A 154 -7.61 7.97 -0.55
N TRP A 155 -7.43 7.67 -1.84
CA TRP A 155 -6.32 6.88 -2.36
C TRP A 155 -5.47 7.76 -3.27
N CYS A 156 -4.23 7.97 -2.86
CA CYS A 156 -3.18 8.62 -3.64
C CYS A 156 -2.21 7.56 -4.15
N ALA A 157 -1.55 7.84 -5.27
CA ALA A 157 -0.58 6.92 -5.84
C ALA A 157 0.59 7.67 -6.47
N TYR A 158 1.76 7.03 -6.43
CA TYR A 158 3.00 7.50 -7.04
C TYR A 158 3.67 6.38 -7.82
N HIS A 159 4.26 6.71 -8.96
CA HIS A 159 5.08 5.76 -9.68
C HIS A 159 6.40 5.52 -8.91
N SER A 160 6.78 4.25 -8.73
CA SER A 160 7.91 3.87 -7.88
C SER A 160 9.24 4.35 -8.45
N THR A 161 9.37 4.47 -9.78
CA THR A 161 10.60 5.01 -10.38
C THR A 161 10.78 6.50 -10.13
N SER A 162 9.69 7.27 -10.01
CA SER A 162 9.73 8.71 -9.75
C SER A 162 10.07 9.02 -8.29
N THR A 163 9.76 8.08 -7.41
CA THR A 163 10.00 8.17 -5.97
C THR A 163 11.22 7.37 -5.52
N ALA A 164 11.90 6.71 -6.45
CA ALA A 164 13.15 5.98 -6.19
C ALA A 164 14.33 6.96 -6.00
N GLY A 165 15.39 6.45 -5.36
CA GLY A 165 16.63 7.21 -5.15
C GLY A 165 16.75 7.79 -3.75
N ALA A 166 17.99 7.94 -3.29
CA ALA A 166 18.28 8.45 -1.94
C ALA A 166 17.89 9.92 -1.77
N GLU A 167 17.89 10.69 -2.86
CA GLU A 167 17.49 12.09 -2.91
C GLU A 167 16.00 12.30 -2.59
N HIS A 168 15.16 11.30 -2.83
CA HIS A 168 13.73 11.35 -2.56
C HIS A 168 13.34 10.75 -1.20
N ALA A 169 14.28 10.11 -0.49
CA ALA A 169 13.98 9.31 0.71
C ALA A 169 13.26 10.13 1.81
N ASP A 170 13.69 11.37 2.04
CA ASP A 170 13.06 12.25 3.05
C ASP A 170 11.65 12.68 2.62
N ALA A 171 11.47 13.00 1.34
CA ALA A 171 10.17 13.41 0.81
C ALA A 171 9.17 12.23 0.79
N VAL A 172 9.63 11.04 0.39
CA VAL A 172 8.83 9.80 0.46
C VAL A 172 8.45 9.49 1.89
N HIS A 173 9.38 9.65 2.84
CA HIS A 173 9.06 9.47 4.26
C HIS A 173 7.99 10.47 4.73
N GLU A 174 8.06 11.73 4.29
CA GLU A 174 7.03 12.73 4.58
C GLU A 174 5.68 12.37 3.95
N VAL A 175 5.64 11.91 2.69
CA VAL A 175 4.42 11.37 2.06
C VAL A 175 3.84 10.27 2.92
N CYS A 176 4.63 9.24 3.26
CA CYS A 176 4.17 8.14 4.10
C CYS A 176 3.63 8.62 5.46
N ARG A 177 4.28 9.60 6.10
CA ARG A 177 3.85 10.19 7.38
C ARG A 177 2.53 10.96 7.26
N LEU A 178 2.26 11.57 6.11
CA LEU A 178 1.02 12.28 5.84
C LEU A 178 -0.16 11.33 5.55
N HIS A 179 0.11 10.05 5.29
CA HIS A 179 -0.92 9.05 5.03
C HIS A 179 -1.19 8.19 6.26
N THR A 180 -2.45 7.79 6.39
CA THR A 180 -2.90 6.88 7.46
C THR A 180 -2.52 5.42 7.23
N ALA A 181 -2.24 5.05 5.98
CA ALA A 181 -1.71 3.74 5.60
C ALA A 181 -0.95 3.82 4.28
N VAL A 182 0.04 2.93 4.13
CA VAL A 182 0.79 2.75 2.88
C VAL A 182 0.38 1.41 2.27
N MET A 183 -0.14 1.47 1.05
CA MET A 183 -0.55 0.35 0.22
C MET A 183 0.66 -0.20 -0.53
N ASP A 184 1.58 -0.80 0.21
CA ASP A 184 2.69 -1.55 -0.38
C ASP A 184 2.76 -2.93 0.26
N GLU A 185 2.15 -3.90 -0.42
CA GLU A 185 2.26 -5.31 -0.11
C GLU A 185 2.80 -6.06 -1.32
N ALA A 186 3.96 -6.66 -1.18
CA ALA A 186 4.48 -7.63 -2.13
C ALA A 186 4.53 -9.00 -1.49
N ALA A 187 4.14 -10.04 -2.24
CA ALA A 187 4.20 -11.41 -1.75
C ALA A 187 4.72 -12.38 -2.83
N ALA A 188 5.45 -13.39 -2.38
CA ALA A 188 5.96 -14.46 -3.22
C ALA A 188 5.75 -15.82 -2.55
N GLY A 189 5.41 -16.84 -3.34
CA GLY A 189 5.26 -18.22 -2.89
C GLY A 189 6.50 -19.08 -3.19
N PHE A 190 6.87 -19.94 -2.25
CA PHE A 190 8.05 -20.80 -2.32
C PHE A 190 7.67 -22.25 -2.03
N ARG A 191 8.28 -23.18 -2.78
CA ARG A 191 8.18 -24.62 -2.48
C ARG A 191 9.11 -24.95 -1.31
N ALA A 192 8.79 -26.00 -0.55
CA ALA A 192 9.69 -26.51 0.48
C ALA A 192 10.91 -27.18 -0.17
N SER A 193 12.03 -26.46 -0.25
CA SER A 193 13.31 -26.99 -0.73
C SER A 193 14.49 -26.37 0.05
N PRO A 194 15.67 -27.01 0.04
CA PRO A 194 16.86 -26.47 0.69
C PRO A 194 17.26 -25.06 0.20
N ASP A 195 16.96 -24.73 -1.06
CA ASP A 195 17.30 -23.44 -1.67
C ASP A 195 16.26 -22.33 -1.38
N ALA A 196 15.08 -22.70 -0.87
CA ALA A 196 13.98 -21.76 -0.68
C ALA A 196 14.31 -20.58 0.26
N PRO A 197 15.06 -20.75 1.38
CA PRO A 197 15.48 -19.62 2.20
C PRO A 197 16.39 -18.64 1.46
N PHE A 198 17.27 -19.12 0.57
CA PHE A 198 18.11 -18.25 -0.25
C PHE A 198 17.27 -17.45 -1.26
N ALA A 199 16.34 -18.10 -1.96
CA ALA A 199 15.44 -17.44 -2.89
C ALA A 199 14.56 -16.39 -2.18
N ALA A 200 14.07 -16.70 -0.99
CA ALA A 200 13.29 -15.77 -0.17
C ALA A 200 14.10 -14.54 0.26
N ARG A 201 15.36 -14.72 0.69
CA ARG A 201 16.28 -13.60 0.98
C ARG A 201 16.49 -12.70 -0.23
N HIS A 202 16.75 -13.30 -1.39
CA HIS A 202 16.98 -12.53 -2.61
C HIS A 202 15.74 -11.76 -3.04
N PHE A 203 14.55 -12.37 -2.92
CA PHE A 203 13.28 -11.70 -3.15
C PHE A 203 13.11 -10.47 -2.25
N VAL A 204 13.30 -10.60 -0.93
CA VAL A 204 13.14 -9.49 0.01
C VAL A 204 14.16 -8.38 -0.25
N ALA A 205 15.43 -8.70 -0.45
CA ALA A 205 16.45 -7.68 -0.72
C ALA A 205 16.18 -6.93 -2.01
N SER A 206 15.92 -7.66 -3.10
CA SER A 206 15.60 -7.06 -4.40
C SER A 206 14.33 -6.21 -4.35
N LEU A 207 13.35 -6.61 -3.54
CA LEU A 207 12.14 -5.83 -3.32
C LEU A 207 12.48 -4.53 -2.60
N LEU A 208 13.17 -4.60 -1.45
CA LEU A 208 13.51 -3.41 -0.67
C LEU A 208 14.37 -2.42 -1.47
N GLU A 209 15.34 -2.90 -2.24
CA GLU A 209 16.19 -2.06 -3.10
C GLU A 209 15.40 -1.24 -4.14
N ARG A 210 14.29 -1.79 -4.65
CA ARG A 210 13.45 -1.10 -5.64
C ARG A 210 12.38 -0.22 -5.02
N ARG A 211 12.18 -0.29 -3.70
CA ARG A 211 11.11 0.44 -3.03
C ARG A 211 11.55 1.86 -2.67
N PRO A 212 10.63 2.84 -2.69
CA PRO A 212 10.94 4.24 -2.36
C PRO A 212 11.55 4.42 -0.95
N TYR A 213 11.17 3.57 0.01
CA TYR A 213 11.71 3.55 1.38
C TYR A 213 12.96 2.65 1.54
N GLY A 214 13.44 2.03 0.46
CA GLY A 214 14.55 1.08 0.45
C GLY A 214 15.85 1.63 1.02
N ALA A 215 16.14 2.91 0.79
CA ALA A 215 17.34 3.59 1.31
C ALA A 215 17.38 3.65 2.85
N ARG A 216 16.22 3.58 3.50
CA ARG A 216 16.07 3.58 4.97
C ARG A 216 15.75 2.19 5.53
N ALA A 217 15.58 1.19 4.67
CA ALA A 217 15.24 -0.16 5.08
C ALA A 217 16.47 -0.86 5.68
N PRO A 218 16.35 -1.56 6.83
CA PRO A 218 17.43 -2.37 7.37
C PRO A 218 17.53 -3.69 6.58
N VAL A 219 18.12 -3.64 5.38
CA VAL A 219 18.15 -4.78 4.44
C VAL A 219 18.82 -6.02 5.04
N ASP A 220 19.90 -5.86 5.80
CA ASP A 220 20.60 -6.97 6.45
C ASP A 220 19.70 -7.67 7.49
N ASP A 221 19.00 -6.90 8.32
CA ASP A 221 18.07 -7.43 9.31
C ASP A 221 16.86 -8.08 8.63
N ALA A 222 16.36 -7.49 7.54
CA ALA A 222 15.28 -8.04 6.73
C ALA A 222 15.65 -9.40 6.11
N GLN A 223 16.87 -9.51 5.56
CA GLN A 223 17.42 -10.76 5.04
C GLN A 223 17.61 -11.80 6.14
N LEU A 224 18.07 -11.39 7.33
CA LEU A 224 18.17 -12.27 8.49
C LEU A 224 16.79 -12.82 8.86
N VAL A 225 15.81 -11.93 9.03
CA VAL A 225 14.44 -12.30 9.43
C VAL A 225 13.85 -13.31 8.46
N VAL A 226 13.83 -13.00 7.16
CA VAL A 226 13.22 -13.89 6.17
C VAL A 226 13.98 -15.22 6.08
N SER A 227 15.30 -15.23 6.27
CA SER A 227 16.09 -16.45 6.28
C SER A 227 15.68 -17.40 7.40
N GLU A 228 15.57 -16.88 8.63
CA GLU A 228 15.22 -17.68 9.80
C GLU A 228 13.78 -18.18 9.72
N LEU A 229 12.85 -17.31 9.30
CA LEU A 229 11.44 -17.68 9.15
C LEU A 229 11.22 -18.71 8.02
N ALA A 230 11.83 -18.51 6.85
CA ALA A 230 11.76 -19.47 5.75
C ALA A 230 12.42 -20.82 6.12
N THR A 231 13.54 -20.79 6.84
CA THR A 231 14.20 -22.01 7.35
C THR A 231 13.27 -22.77 8.28
N ASN A 232 12.52 -22.09 9.16
CA ASN A 232 11.53 -22.75 10.00
C ASN A 232 10.44 -23.45 9.16
N SER A 233 9.94 -22.80 8.11
CA SER A 233 8.93 -23.40 7.23
C SER A 233 9.46 -24.61 6.47
N VAL A 234 10.71 -24.58 6.00
CA VAL A 234 11.32 -25.73 5.30
C VAL A 234 11.68 -26.87 6.25
N VAL A 235 12.43 -26.59 7.32
CA VAL A 235 13.03 -27.60 8.20
C VAL A 235 12.05 -28.13 9.24
N HIS A 236 11.13 -27.30 9.73
CA HIS A 236 10.22 -27.67 10.83
C HIS A 236 8.78 -27.90 10.38
N ALA A 237 8.27 -27.14 9.40
CA ALA A 237 6.93 -27.37 8.85
C ALA A 237 6.94 -28.36 7.69
N GLY A 238 7.96 -28.34 6.82
CA GLY A 238 8.04 -29.19 5.63
C GLY A 238 6.97 -28.86 4.58
N THR A 239 6.48 -27.62 4.57
CA THR A 239 5.37 -27.17 3.71
C THR A 239 5.82 -26.06 2.76
N PRO A 240 5.16 -25.88 1.60
CA PRO A 240 5.26 -24.64 0.86
C PRO A 240 4.86 -23.46 1.75
N PHE A 241 5.51 -22.33 1.53
CA PHE A 241 5.28 -21.12 2.30
C PHE A 241 5.19 -19.90 1.39
N SER A 242 4.60 -18.81 1.88
CA SER A 242 4.65 -17.51 1.22
C SER A 242 5.35 -16.51 2.11
N VAL A 243 6.10 -15.60 1.49
CA VAL A 243 6.67 -14.42 2.14
C VAL A 243 5.86 -13.22 1.67
N SER A 244 5.39 -12.40 2.59
CA SER A 244 4.89 -11.06 2.28
C SER A 244 5.72 -10.00 3.01
N VAL A 245 5.91 -8.88 2.33
CA VAL A 245 6.56 -7.68 2.86
C VAL A 245 5.57 -6.54 2.74
N ARG A 246 5.31 -5.86 3.85
CA ARG A 246 4.51 -4.65 3.91
C ARG A 246 5.29 -3.52 4.53
N CYS A 247 5.09 -2.29 4.08
CA CYS A 247 5.62 -1.11 4.75
C CYS A 247 4.45 -0.19 5.12
N ASP A 248 4.44 0.34 6.34
CA ASP A 248 3.44 1.31 6.80
C ASP A 248 3.97 2.75 6.85
N GLY A 249 5.15 3.00 6.28
CA GLY A 249 5.83 4.28 6.32
C GLY A 249 6.79 4.47 7.50
N THR A 250 6.67 3.67 8.56
CA THR A 250 7.52 3.73 9.76
C THR A 250 8.25 2.42 10.04
N ALA A 251 7.68 1.30 9.62
CA ALA A 251 8.24 -0.01 9.78
C ALA A 251 7.98 -0.89 8.55
N ILE A 252 8.85 -1.88 8.35
CA ILE A 252 8.67 -2.96 7.40
C ILE A 252 8.24 -4.19 8.17
N ARG A 253 7.11 -4.77 7.79
CA ARG A 253 6.63 -6.05 8.29
C ARG A 253 6.93 -7.15 7.29
N ILE A 254 7.74 -8.11 7.70
CA ILE A 254 8.03 -9.34 6.95
C ILE A 254 7.21 -10.45 7.60
N ALA A 255 6.38 -11.11 6.81
CA ALA A 255 5.54 -12.21 7.26
C ALA A 255 5.78 -13.46 6.41
N VAL A 256 5.89 -14.60 7.08
CA VAL A 256 6.02 -15.92 6.44
C VAL A 256 4.86 -16.78 6.86
N HIS A 257 4.02 -17.14 5.90
CA HIS A 257 2.90 -18.05 6.10
C HIS A 257 3.24 -19.45 5.62
N ASP A 258 3.03 -20.46 6.46
CA ASP A 258 3.19 -21.87 6.12
C ASP A 258 1.97 -22.69 6.53
N ARG A 259 1.78 -23.86 5.91
CA ARG A 259 0.57 -24.69 6.11
C ARG A 259 0.58 -25.56 7.37
N SER A 260 1.50 -25.32 8.30
CA SER A 260 1.57 -26.09 9.55
C SER A 260 0.81 -25.38 10.66
N PRO A 261 -0.15 -26.06 11.33
CA PRO A 261 -0.90 -25.49 12.45
C PRO A 261 -0.07 -25.43 13.75
N ARG A 262 1.17 -25.95 13.75
CA ARG A 262 2.01 -25.99 14.94
C ARG A 262 2.69 -24.65 15.16
N GLU A 263 2.49 -24.08 16.35
CA GLU A 263 3.19 -22.86 16.74
C GLU A 263 4.72 -23.02 16.70
N PRO A 264 5.46 -21.96 16.33
CA PRO A 264 6.91 -21.98 16.38
C PRO A 264 7.39 -22.10 17.82
N ILE A 265 8.27 -23.07 18.10
CA ILE A 265 8.82 -23.25 19.44
C ILE A 265 10.01 -22.30 19.61
N VAL A 266 9.85 -21.24 20.42
CA VAL A 266 10.97 -20.40 20.88
C VAL A 266 11.80 -21.20 21.86
N ARG A 267 12.95 -21.73 21.42
CA ARG A 267 13.85 -22.48 22.30
C ARG A 267 14.86 -21.53 22.95
N ALA A 268 15.03 -21.64 24.26
CA ALA A 268 16.18 -21.06 24.95
C ALA A 268 17.44 -21.82 24.50
N ALA A 269 18.12 -21.32 23.46
CA ALA A 269 19.38 -21.90 23.01
C ALA A 269 20.44 -21.80 24.13
N GLY A 270 20.88 -22.96 24.64
CA GLY A 270 22.09 -23.03 25.47
C GLY A 270 23.35 -22.67 24.66
N PRO A 271 24.48 -22.37 25.31
CA PRO A 271 25.69 -21.84 24.68
C PRO A 271 26.20 -22.65 23.46
N THR A 272 25.93 -23.95 23.43
CA THR A 272 26.41 -24.92 22.44
C THR A 272 25.35 -25.44 21.46
N ALA A 273 24.09 -24.98 21.55
CA ALA A 273 23.00 -25.48 20.72
C ALA A 273 23.14 -25.06 19.25
N ARG A 274 23.13 -26.03 18.32
CA ARG A 274 23.20 -25.86 16.85
C ARG A 274 21.87 -25.52 16.18
N SER A 275 20.74 -25.60 16.89
CA SER A 275 19.40 -25.27 16.40
C SER A 275 18.58 -24.52 17.46
N GLY A 276 17.54 -23.77 17.04
CA GLY A 276 16.67 -23.02 17.96
C GLY A 276 17.13 -21.59 18.30
N ARG A 277 18.07 -21.03 17.53
CA ARG A 277 18.50 -19.62 17.66
C ARG A 277 17.72 -18.66 16.76
N GLY A 278 17.08 -19.16 15.70
CA GLY A 278 16.50 -18.33 14.65
C GLY A 278 15.51 -17.29 15.15
N LEU A 279 14.48 -17.71 15.90
CA LEU A 279 13.52 -16.77 16.48
C LEU A 279 14.12 -15.84 17.54
N ARG A 280 15.25 -16.21 18.17
CA ARG A 280 15.98 -15.29 19.07
C ARG A 280 16.70 -14.19 18.29
N LEU A 281 17.23 -14.50 17.11
CA LEU A 281 17.84 -13.50 16.24
C LEU A 281 16.75 -12.57 15.69
N VAL A 282 15.63 -13.12 15.21
CA VAL A 282 14.44 -12.35 14.81
C VAL A 282 14.01 -11.41 15.93
N ALA A 283 13.82 -11.93 17.15
CA ALA A 283 13.43 -11.12 18.30
C ALA A 283 14.47 -10.06 18.73
N ALA A 284 15.75 -10.23 18.35
CA ALA A 284 16.80 -9.28 18.69
C ALA A 284 16.86 -8.09 17.73
N VAL A 285 16.51 -8.29 16.45
CA VAL A 285 16.51 -7.24 15.42
C VAL A 285 15.14 -6.61 15.21
N ALA A 286 14.07 -7.34 15.53
CA ALA A 286 12.71 -6.87 15.35
C ALA A 286 12.28 -5.90 16.46
N ARG A 287 11.62 -4.81 16.08
CA ARG A 287 10.87 -3.94 16.98
C ARG A 287 9.72 -4.70 17.64
N ASN A 288 9.07 -5.57 16.86
CA ASN A 288 7.97 -6.40 17.30
C ASN A 288 7.91 -7.66 16.43
N TRP A 289 7.40 -8.76 16.96
CA TRP A 289 7.21 -9.99 16.19
C TRP A 289 6.11 -10.84 16.81
N GLY A 290 5.50 -11.71 16.02
CA GLY A 290 4.40 -12.53 16.50
C GLY A 290 4.03 -13.69 15.59
N VAL A 291 2.98 -14.38 16.00
CA VAL A 291 2.42 -15.54 15.31
C VAL A 291 0.92 -15.37 15.23
N GLU A 292 0.38 -15.51 14.03
CA GLU A 292 -1.05 -15.50 13.76
C GLU A 292 -1.43 -16.88 13.22
N THR A 293 -2.36 -17.57 13.88
CA THR A 293 -2.84 -18.88 13.43
C THR A 293 -4.09 -18.72 12.58
N ALA A 294 -4.21 -19.54 11.53
CA ALA A 294 -5.34 -19.56 10.63
C ALA A 294 -5.75 -21.01 10.34
N PRO A 295 -6.98 -21.28 9.86
CA PRO A 295 -7.41 -22.64 9.55
C PRO A 295 -6.52 -23.37 8.53
N ASP A 296 -5.84 -22.62 7.66
CA ASP A 296 -4.95 -23.13 6.60
C ASP A 296 -3.46 -23.15 6.99
N GLY A 297 -3.11 -22.75 8.21
CA GLY A 297 -1.73 -22.75 8.68
C GLY A 297 -1.42 -21.70 9.74
N LYS A 298 -0.25 -21.07 9.63
CA LYS A 298 0.14 -19.96 10.50
C LYS A 298 1.01 -18.98 9.75
N THR A 299 1.00 -17.75 10.24
CA THR A 299 1.87 -16.67 9.78
C THR A 299 2.77 -16.25 10.93
N VAL A 300 4.08 -16.37 10.74
CA VAL A 300 5.08 -15.79 11.66
C VAL A 300 5.57 -14.49 11.04
N TRP A 301 5.59 -13.41 11.81
CA TRP A 301 5.91 -12.09 11.29
C TRP A 301 6.85 -11.33 12.21
N ALA A 302 7.60 -10.39 11.64
CA ALA A 302 8.46 -9.47 12.37
C ALA A 302 8.41 -8.08 11.72
N GLU A 303 8.45 -7.05 12.56
CA GLU A 303 8.44 -5.64 12.22
C GLU A 303 9.82 -5.03 12.48
N LEU A 304 10.39 -4.39 11.46
CA LEU A 304 11.69 -3.73 11.48
C LEU A 304 11.47 -2.23 11.32
N SER A 305 12.07 -1.42 12.18
CA SER A 305 11.98 0.04 12.05
C SER A 305 12.69 0.52 10.79
N LEU A 306 12.10 1.50 10.09
CA LEU A 306 12.82 2.27 9.09
C LEU A 306 13.78 3.26 9.77
N GLY A 307 14.94 3.48 9.15
CA GLY A 307 15.96 4.44 9.58
C GLY A 307 15.62 5.91 9.32
#